data_AF-A0A163JNW7-F1
#
_entry.id   AF-A0A163JNW7-F1
#
_cell.length_a   1.000
_cell.length_b   1.000
_cell.length_c   1.000
_cell.angle_alpha   90.00
_cell.angle_beta   90.00
_cell.angle_gamma   90.00
#
_symmetry.space_group_name_H-M   'P 1'
#
loop_
_entity.id
_entity.type
_entity.pdbx_description
1 polymer ?
#
loop_
_entity_poly.entity_id
_entity_poly.type
_entity_poly.pdbx_seq_one_letter_code
_entity_poly.pdbx_strand_id
1 'polypeptide(L)'
;MRQDSLIPLQKAVQSYRSSGQKPSSTLFEDQPDPATTAYTGTRDFRLYERVQLNALVYGSRQMLYRISFRLPYSAGRVSWPTSKRLIEGTLVLLSKDNFEKDIKIATVVQRGEEPMKGSNRFEFMVDICLERDNDEDLLGFGNPSSIDQNTHIMIEATDGYFEASRHILTIIKKIEAEKLPFKSYLVDMDKDVHEKDGEQQTN
;
A
#
# COMPACT_ATOMS: atom_id res chain seq x y z
N MET A 1 -8.56 2.93 11.60
CA MET A 1 -8.48 3.80 10.40
C MET A 1 -9.93 4.08 9.97
N ARG A 2 -10.30 5.27 9.45
CA ARG A 2 -11.69 5.46 8.95
C ARG A 2 -11.90 4.57 7.72
N GLN A 3 -13.09 3.99 7.59
CA GLN A 3 -13.43 3.09 6.48
C GLN A 3 -13.29 3.76 5.11
N ASP A 4 -13.64 5.04 5.01
CA ASP A 4 -13.56 5.80 3.76
C ASP A 4 -12.15 5.95 3.22
N SER A 5 -11.14 5.99 4.11
CA SER A 5 -9.74 6.04 3.71
C SER A 5 -9.31 4.79 2.94
N LEU A 6 -9.99 3.65 3.13
CA LEU A 6 -9.67 2.38 2.47
C LEU A 6 -10.37 2.20 1.12
N ILE A 7 -11.30 3.09 0.74
CA ILE A 7 -12.04 3.02 -0.53
C ILE A 7 -11.10 2.88 -1.74
N PRO A 8 -9.98 3.62 -1.85
CA PRO A 8 -9.09 3.46 -3.00
C PRO A 8 -8.45 2.08 -3.08
N LEU A 9 -8.11 1.46 -1.93
CA LEU A 9 -7.57 0.11 -1.87
C LEU A 9 -8.62 -0.93 -2.29
N GLN A 10 -9.87 -0.77 -1.86
CA GLN A 10 -10.97 -1.65 -2.26
C GLN A 10 -11.23 -1.57 -3.77
N LYS A 11 -11.24 -0.34 -4.33
CA LYS A 11 -11.37 -0.12 -5.78
C LYS A 11 -10.22 -0.76 -6.55
N ALA A 12 -8.98 -0.61 -6.06
CA ALA A 12 -7.80 -1.25 -6.65
C ALA A 12 -7.95 -2.78 -6.71
N VAL A 13 -8.39 -3.43 -5.63
CA VAL A 13 -8.64 -4.89 -5.60
C VAL A 13 -9.75 -5.30 -6.57
N GLN A 14 -10.86 -4.56 -6.59
CA GLN A 14 -11.97 -4.84 -7.50
C GLN A 14 -11.55 -4.71 -8.97
N SER A 15 -10.85 -3.63 -9.31
CA SER A 15 -10.30 -3.38 -10.64
C SER A 15 -9.33 -4.50 -11.05
N TYR A 16 -8.46 -4.94 -10.13
CA TYR A 16 -7.57 -6.09 -10.35
C TYR A 16 -8.36 -7.38 -10.65
N ARG A 17 -9.35 -7.74 -9.82
CA ARG A 17 -10.17 -8.94 -10.01
C ARG A 17 -10.94 -8.92 -11.35
N SER A 18 -11.47 -7.76 -11.74
CA SER A 18 -12.16 -7.58 -13.02
C SER A 18 -11.23 -7.65 -14.23
N SER A 19 -9.95 -7.27 -14.06
CA SER A 19 -8.98 -7.25 -15.16
C SER A 19 -8.52 -8.64 -15.63
N GLY A 20 -8.85 -9.70 -14.87
CA GLY A 20 -8.51 -11.07 -15.26
C GLY A 20 -7.01 -11.38 -15.39
N GLN A 21 -6.12 -10.46 -14.94
CA GLN A 21 -4.68 -10.65 -14.99
C GLN A 21 -4.25 -11.72 -13.97
N LYS A 22 -4.37 -12.99 -14.36
CA LYS A 22 -3.69 -14.09 -13.67
C LYS A 22 -2.21 -14.01 -14.03
N PRO A 23 -1.30 -14.17 -13.07
CA PRO A 23 0.13 -14.15 -13.35
C PRO A 23 0.45 -15.26 -14.36
N SER A 24 1.09 -14.88 -15.47
CA SER A 24 1.59 -15.82 -16.48
C SER A 24 2.57 -16.80 -15.83
N SER A 25 2.11 -18.04 -15.66
CA SER A 25 2.91 -19.18 -15.22
C SER A 25 3.45 -20.01 -16.38
N THR A 26 3.19 -19.65 -17.64
CA THR A 26 3.65 -20.38 -18.82
C THR A 26 4.84 -19.66 -19.49
N LEU A 27 6.01 -20.28 -19.36
CA LEU A 27 7.14 -20.04 -20.26
C LEU A 27 6.72 -20.57 -21.64
N PHE A 28 6.78 -19.72 -22.66
CA PHE A 28 6.42 -19.97 -24.07
C PHE A 28 4.93 -19.99 -24.40
N GLU A 29 4.39 -18.82 -24.71
CA GLU A 29 3.45 -18.65 -25.83
C GLU A 29 3.63 -17.23 -26.39
N ASP A 30 4.20 -17.17 -27.58
CA ASP A 30 4.48 -15.97 -28.37
C ASP A 30 3.31 -15.79 -29.34
N GLN A 31 2.30 -14.99 -28.97
CA GLN A 31 1.36 -14.44 -29.95
C GLN A 31 0.73 -13.14 -29.41
N PRO A 32 0.83 -12.01 -30.13
CA PRO A 32 0.16 -10.79 -29.72
C PRO A 32 -1.31 -10.86 -30.15
N ASP A 33 -2.22 -10.97 -29.18
CA ASP A 33 -3.65 -10.78 -29.41
C ASP A 33 -3.93 -9.32 -29.85
N PRO A 34 -4.71 -9.09 -30.93
CA PRO A 34 -4.90 -7.77 -31.54
C PRO A 34 -5.86 -6.84 -30.76
N ALA A 35 -6.20 -7.17 -29.51
CA ALA A 35 -7.11 -6.40 -28.67
C ALA A 35 -6.41 -5.57 -27.56
N THR A 36 -5.08 -5.45 -27.59
CA THR A 36 -4.37 -4.52 -26.70
C THR A 36 -4.39 -3.11 -27.28
N THR A 37 -5.59 -2.54 -27.37
CA THR A 37 -5.75 -1.09 -27.50
C THR A 37 -5.02 -0.45 -26.34
N ALA A 38 -4.12 0.48 -26.67
CA ALA A 38 -3.37 1.28 -25.72
C ALA A 38 -4.31 1.93 -24.68
N TYR A 39 -4.43 1.30 -23.51
CA TYR A 39 -5.05 1.94 -22.35
C TYR A 39 -4.06 2.96 -21.79
N THR A 40 -4.02 4.14 -22.41
CA THR A 40 -3.53 5.38 -21.82
C THR A 40 -4.54 5.92 -20.81
N GLY A 41 -5.06 5.04 -19.94
CA GLY A 41 -5.85 5.38 -18.77
C GLY A 41 -5.00 5.13 -17.54
N THR A 42 -4.98 6.06 -16.60
CA THR A 42 -4.37 5.83 -15.29
C THR A 42 -5.06 4.63 -14.65
N ARG A 43 -4.38 3.49 -14.57
CA ARG A 43 -4.91 2.33 -13.83
C ARG A 43 -5.10 2.73 -12.38
N ASP A 44 -6.20 2.28 -11.77
CA ASP A 44 -6.51 2.51 -10.35
C ASP A 44 -5.50 1.84 -9.40
N PHE A 45 -4.63 0.99 -9.95
CA PHE A 45 -3.61 0.28 -9.22
C PHE A 45 -2.33 0.05 -10.04
N ARG A 46 -1.27 -0.26 -9.32
CA ARG A 46 0.02 -0.73 -9.82
C ARG A 46 0.25 -2.14 -9.30
N LEU A 47 0.60 -3.04 -10.21
CA LEU A 47 0.83 -4.46 -9.93
C LEU A 47 2.33 -4.75 -9.78
N TYR A 48 2.66 -5.61 -8.82
CA TYR A 48 3.98 -6.17 -8.60
C TYR A 48 3.84 -7.69 -8.45
N GLU A 49 4.64 -8.40 -9.22
CA GLU A 49 4.59 -9.86 -9.35
C GLU A 49 5.73 -10.51 -8.58
N ARG A 50 5.58 -11.82 -8.31
CA ARG A 50 6.61 -12.66 -7.71
C ARG A 50 7.15 -12.09 -6.41
N VAL A 51 6.26 -11.65 -5.53
CA VAL A 51 6.63 -11.02 -4.27
C VAL A 51 7.02 -12.10 -3.26
N GLN A 52 8.24 -12.03 -2.75
CA GLN A 52 8.79 -13.02 -1.84
C GLN A 52 9.45 -12.35 -0.65
N LEU A 53 9.39 -12.98 0.52
CA LEU A 53 10.12 -12.53 1.70
C LEU A 53 11.59 -12.95 1.57
N ASN A 54 12.49 -11.97 1.56
CA ASN A 54 13.93 -12.22 1.50
C ASN A 54 14.58 -12.19 2.88
N ALA A 55 14.21 -11.22 3.73
CA ALA A 55 14.81 -11.09 5.06
C ALA A 55 13.90 -10.32 6.02
N LEU A 56 14.14 -10.52 7.31
CA LEU A 56 13.65 -9.63 8.36
C LEU A 56 14.74 -8.59 8.65
N VAL A 57 14.35 -7.32 8.69
CA VAL A 57 15.24 -6.18 8.92
C VAL A 57 14.77 -5.44 10.17
N TYR A 58 15.68 -5.10 11.07
CA TYR A 58 15.33 -4.30 12.25
C TYR A 58 15.38 -2.82 11.89
N GLY A 59 14.19 -2.22 11.76
CA GLY A 59 14.06 -0.77 11.67
C GLY A 59 14.22 -0.11 13.05
N SER A 60 14.32 1.21 13.07
CA SER A 60 14.50 1.99 14.31
C SER A 60 13.34 1.90 15.29
N ARG A 61 12.13 1.54 14.82
CA ARG A 61 10.91 1.49 15.64
C ARG A 61 10.22 0.13 15.64
N GLN A 62 10.42 -0.67 14.60
CA GLN A 62 9.68 -1.92 14.38
C GLN A 62 10.43 -2.85 13.43
N MET A 63 10.05 -4.12 13.44
CA MET A 63 10.52 -5.11 12.48
C MET A 63 9.97 -4.80 11.08
N LEU A 64 10.85 -4.87 10.09
CA LEU A 64 10.57 -4.66 8.68
C LEU A 64 10.77 -5.98 7.94
N TYR A 65 10.04 -6.13 6.85
CA TYR A 65 10.12 -7.26 5.94
C TYR A 65 10.74 -6.76 4.65
N ARG A 66 11.93 -7.26 4.34
CA ARG A 66 12.56 -7.05 3.04
C ARG A 66 11.95 -8.02 2.06
N ILE A 67 11.17 -7.50 1.13
CA ILE A 67 10.55 -8.30 0.08
C ILE A 67 11.28 -8.08 -1.25
N SER A 68 11.39 -9.12 -2.06
CA SER A 68 11.71 -8.98 -3.48
C SER A 68 10.44 -8.97 -4.32
N PHE A 69 10.49 -8.34 -5.48
CA PHE A 69 9.39 -8.30 -6.44
C PHE A 69 9.89 -8.06 -7.87
N ARG A 70 9.02 -8.31 -8.84
CA ARG A 70 9.23 -7.98 -10.25
C ARG A 70 8.10 -7.10 -10.77
N LEU A 71 8.41 -6.30 -11.77
CA LEU A 71 7.40 -5.54 -12.50
C LEU A 71 6.80 -6.42 -13.60
N PRO A 72 5.48 -6.36 -13.84
CA PRO A 72 4.87 -7.05 -14.98
C PRO A 72 5.41 -6.45 -16.27
N TYR A 73 5.48 -7.27 -17.33
CA TYR A 73 5.96 -6.81 -18.64
C TYR A 73 5.19 -5.57 -19.16
N SER A 74 3.88 -5.51 -18.86
CA SER A 74 3.01 -4.39 -19.23
C SER A 74 3.38 -3.06 -18.57
N ALA A 75 4.19 -3.04 -17.51
CA ALA A 75 4.64 -1.81 -16.86
C ALA A 75 5.74 -1.07 -17.64
N GLY A 76 6.41 -1.75 -18.58
CA GLY A 76 7.54 -1.19 -19.31
C GLY A 76 8.73 -0.81 -18.42
N ARG A 77 9.65 0.00 -18.94
CA ARG A 77 10.81 0.48 -18.20
C ARG A 77 10.41 1.64 -17.28
N VAL A 78 10.59 1.45 -15.96
CA VAL A 78 10.30 2.47 -14.96
C VAL A 78 11.52 3.34 -14.70
N SER A 79 11.35 4.65 -14.79
CA SER A 79 12.29 5.65 -14.27
C SER A 79 11.99 5.90 -12.80
N TRP A 80 12.72 5.22 -11.90
CA TRP A 80 12.44 5.27 -10.46
C TRP A 80 12.54 6.66 -9.81
N PRO A 81 13.52 7.52 -10.16
CA PRO A 81 13.63 8.85 -9.56
C PRO A 81 12.39 9.73 -9.78
N THR A 82 11.73 9.58 -10.93
CA THR A 82 10.52 10.34 -11.28
C THR A 82 9.23 9.59 -10.98
N SER A 83 9.33 8.30 -10.63
CA SER A 83 8.17 7.46 -10.39
C SER A 83 7.62 7.70 -8.98
N LYS A 84 6.30 7.89 -8.89
CA LYS A 84 5.58 7.86 -7.61
C LYS A 84 5.32 6.44 -7.08
N ARG A 85 5.95 5.41 -7.65
CA ARG A 85 5.79 4.00 -7.23
C ARG A 85 6.46 3.76 -5.90
N LEU A 86 5.77 3.04 -5.02
CA LEU A 86 6.30 2.56 -3.74
C LEU A 86 6.99 3.66 -2.92
N ILE A 87 6.48 4.89 -2.93
CA ILE A 87 7.04 5.96 -2.12
C ILE A 87 6.89 5.59 -0.64
N GLU A 88 7.82 6.03 0.20
CA GLU A 88 7.76 5.79 1.64
C GLU A 88 6.43 6.29 2.21
N GLY A 89 5.81 5.50 3.09
CA GLY A 89 4.46 5.75 3.61
C GLY A 89 3.31 5.26 2.74
N THR A 90 3.57 4.77 1.52
CA THR A 90 2.53 4.19 0.65
C THR A 90 1.99 2.89 1.23
N LEU A 91 0.66 2.75 1.26
CA LEU A 91 0.02 1.48 1.59
C LEU A 91 -0.03 0.55 0.37
N VAL A 92 0.30 -0.71 0.60
CA VAL A 92 0.25 -1.77 -0.39
C VAL A 92 -0.52 -2.96 0.18
N LEU A 93 -1.18 -3.71 -0.69
CA LEU A 93 -1.85 -4.96 -0.33
C LEU A 93 -1.09 -6.12 -0.92
N LEU A 94 -0.95 -7.20 -0.16
CA LEU A 94 -0.28 -8.43 -0.58
C LEU A 94 -1.23 -9.61 -0.42
N SER A 95 -1.16 -10.55 -1.35
CA SER A 95 -2.02 -11.74 -1.34
C SER A 95 -1.37 -12.93 -2.04
N LYS A 96 -1.62 -14.14 -1.52
CA LYS A 96 -1.30 -15.41 -2.19
C LYS A 96 -2.40 -15.91 -3.14
N ASP A 97 -3.64 -15.47 -2.94
CA ASP A 97 -4.84 -16.04 -3.57
C ASP A 97 -5.58 -15.03 -4.45
N ASN A 98 -4.86 -14.08 -5.06
CA ASN A 98 -5.44 -13.01 -5.89
C ASN A 98 -6.46 -12.14 -5.12
N PHE A 99 -6.16 -11.90 -3.85
CA PHE A 99 -6.91 -11.11 -2.90
C PHE A 99 -8.27 -11.68 -2.55
N GLU A 100 -8.53 -12.99 -2.75
CA GLU A 100 -9.84 -13.60 -2.47
C GLU A 100 -10.13 -13.67 -0.97
N LYS A 101 -9.24 -14.28 -0.19
CA LYS A 101 -9.33 -14.43 1.27
C LYS A 101 -8.07 -13.93 1.95
N ASP A 102 -6.90 -14.14 1.36
CA ASP A 102 -5.63 -13.70 1.89
C ASP A 102 -5.35 -12.24 1.48
N ILE A 103 -5.56 -11.29 2.40
CA ILE A 103 -5.23 -9.88 2.17
C ILE A 103 -4.38 -9.39 3.34
N LYS A 104 -3.15 -8.99 3.03
CA LYS A 104 -2.22 -8.40 4.00
C LYS A 104 -1.99 -6.95 3.65
N ILE A 105 -2.08 -6.09 4.64
CA ILE A 105 -1.83 -4.66 4.47
C ILE A 105 -0.39 -4.38 4.90
N ALA A 106 0.34 -3.62 4.10
CA ALA A 106 1.67 -3.18 4.45
C ALA A 106 1.89 -1.71 4.09
N THR A 107 2.86 -1.10 4.75
CA THR A 107 3.35 0.24 4.45
C THR A 107 4.77 0.12 3.90
N VAL A 108 5.06 0.80 2.79
CA VAL A 108 6.43 0.92 2.29
C VAL A 108 7.24 1.82 3.24
N VAL A 109 8.38 1.32 3.71
CA VAL A 109 9.21 2.05 4.69
C VAL A 109 10.45 2.62 4.05
N GLN A 110 11.14 1.85 3.20
CA GLN A 110 12.38 2.31 2.59
C GLN A 110 12.46 1.86 1.14
N ARG A 111 12.20 2.82 0.24
CA ARG A 111 12.42 2.66 -1.21
C ARG A 111 13.75 3.24 -1.65
N GLY A 112 14.14 4.38 -1.08
CA GLY A 112 15.22 5.22 -1.62
C GLY A 112 14.87 5.89 -2.96
N GLU A 113 15.86 6.44 -3.65
CA GLU A 113 15.69 7.01 -4.99
C GLU A 113 15.29 5.95 -6.03
N GLU A 114 15.88 4.76 -5.91
CA GLU A 114 15.55 3.55 -6.65
C GLU A 114 15.53 2.35 -5.68
N PRO A 115 14.58 1.40 -5.82
CA PRO A 115 14.60 0.18 -5.03
C PRO A 115 15.89 -0.61 -5.21
N MET A 116 16.27 -1.33 -4.16
CA MET A 116 17.47 -2.18 -4.17
C MET A 116 17.37 -3.22 -5.29
N LYS A 117 18.47 -3.54 -5.97
CA LYS A 117 18.50 -4.62 -6.97
C LYS A 117 18.61 -5.97 -6.28
N GLY A 118 17.78 -6.92 -6.71
CA GLY A 118 17.89 -8.32 -6.31
C GLY A 118 19.00 -9.05 -7.07
N SER A 119 19.03 -10.37 -6.92
CA SER A 119 20.02 -11.23 -7.59
C SER A 119 19.79 -11.30 -9.10
N ASN A 120 18.54 -11.14 -9.55
CA ASN A 120 18.18 -11.10 -10.96
C ASN A 120 18.06 -9.64 -11.46
N ARG A 121 18.45 -9.37 -12.71
CA ARG A 121 18.33 -8.06 -13.38
C ARG A 121 16.93 -7.43 -13.27
N PHE A 122 15.88 -8.25 -13.26
CA PHE A 122 14.49 -7.80 -13.22
C PHE A 122 13.86 -7.81 -11.82
N GLU A 123 14.66 -8.12 -10.81
CA GLU A 123 14.23 -8.21 -9.42
C GLU A 123 14.63 -6.96 -8.66
N PHE A 124 13.68 -6.44 -7.90
CA PHE A 124 13.82 -5.30 -7.03
C PHE A 124 13.49 -5.72 -5.60
N MET A 125 14.03 -5.00 -4.62
CA MET A 125 13.71 -5.21 -3.22
C MET A 125 13.35 -3.90 -2.55
N VAL A 126 12.42 -3.97 -1.60
CA VAL A 126 11.94 -2.86 -0.80
C VAL A 126 11.64 -3.35 0.61
N ASP A 127 11.82 -2.48 1.60
CA ASP A 127 11.47 -2.79 2.98
C ASP A 127 10.05 -2.29 3.26
N ILE A 128 9.20 -3.20 3.73
CA ILE A 128 7.81 -2.92 4.12
C ILE A 128 7.59 -3.22 5.60
N CYS A 129 6.60 -2.56 6.19
CA CYS A 129 6.06 -2.92 7.49
C CYS A 129 4.65 -3.48 7.30
N LEU A 130 4.39 -4.68 7.82
CA LEU A 130 3.05 -5.24 7.85
C LEU A 130 2.22 -4.56 8.94
N GLU A 131 1.06 -4.05 8.55
CA GLU A 131 0.01 -3.68 9.49
C GLU A 131 -0.66 -5.00 9.91
N ARG A 132 -0.52 -5.37 11.19
CA ARG A 132 -0.94 -6.68 11.69
C ARG A 132 -2.46 -6.75 11.87
N ASP A 133 -3.06 -7.88 11.49
CA ASP A 133 -4.45 -8.21 11.81
C ASP A 133 -4.63 -9.59 12.48
N ASN A 134 -3.58 -10.41 12.61
CA ASN A 134 -3.73 -11.77 13.14
C ASN A 134 -2.58 -12.16 14.09
N ASP A 135 -2.92 -12.47 15.35
CA ASP A 135 -1.96 -12.85 16.39
C ASP A 135 -1.41 -14.27 16.22
N GLU A 136 -2.06 -15.11 15.40
CA GLU A 136 -1.66 -16.52 15.20
C GLU A 136 -0.49 -16.69 14.21
N ASP A 137 -0.33 -15.77 13.25
CA ASP A 137 0.77 -15.78 12.27
C ASP A 137 1.75 -14.63 12.56
N LEU A 138 2.61 -14.83 13.55
CA LEU A 138 3.56 -13.81 14.07
C LEU A 138 4.44 -13.15 12.99
N LEU A 139 4.72 -13.85 11.88
CA LEU A 139 5.52 -13.34 10.77
C LEU A 139 4.70 -12.79 9.62
N GLY A 140 3.39 -13.08 9.51
CA GLY A 140 2.48 -12.63 8.46
C GLY A 140 2.82 -13.06 7.01
N PHE A 141 4.09 -13.17 6.65
CA PHE A 141 4.60 -13.53 5.32
C PHE A 141 5.09 -14.99 5.24
N GLY A 142 5.04 -15.72 6.35
CA GLY A 142 5.70 -17.01 6.52
C GLY A 142 7.15 -16.87 6.99
N ASN A 143 7.88 -17.98 7.03
CA ASN A 143 9.29 -18.01 7.43
C ASN A 143 10.20 -17.86 6.20
N PRO A 144 11.17 -16.92 6.18
CA PRO A 144 12.11 -16.76 5.06
C PRO A 144 13.00 -17.98 4.80
N SER A 145 13.12 -18.88 5.78
CA SER A 145 13.91 -20.12 5.69
C SER A 145 13.08 -21.35 5.28
N SER A 146 11.76 -21.21 5.10
CA SER A 146 10.92 -22.32 4.63
C SER A 146 11.16 -22.57 3.13
N ILE A 147 11.28 -23.84 2.76
CA ILE A 147 11.44 -24.31 1.37
C ILE A 147 10.29 -23.84 0.46
N ASP A 148 9.09 -23.70 1.01
CA ASP A 148 7.93 -23.13 0.30
C ASP A 148 7.99 -21.60 0.34
N GLN A 149 8.76 -21.01 -0.59
CA GLN A 149 8.72 -19.58 -0.87
C GLN A 149 7.35 -19.22 -1.46
N ASN A 150 6.39 -18.98 -0.57
CA ASN A 150 5.06 -18.53 -0.95
C ASN A 150 5.18 -17.25 -1.75
N THR A 151 4.81 -17.34 -3.03
CA THR A 151 4.87 -16.22 -3.95
C THR A 151 3.58 -15.44 -3.83
N HIS A 152 3.71 -14.15 -3.52
CA HIS A 152 2.58 -13.24 -3.38
C HIS A 152 2.50 -12.31 -4.60
N ILE A 153 1.34 -11.71 -4.75
CA ILE A 153 1.12 -10.56 -5.61
C ILE A 153 0.95 -9.36 -4.71
N MET A 154 1.52 -8.22 -5.11
CA MET A 154 1.34 -6.96 -4.40
C MET A 154 0.69 -5.94 -5.32
N ILE A 155 -0.26 -5.20 -4.77
CA ILE A 155 -0.88 -4.06 -5.43
C ILE A 155 -0.68 -2.79 -4.61
N GLU A 156 -0.47 -1.71 -5.32
CA GLU A 156 -0.43 -0.35 -4.79
C GLU A 156 -1.60 0.41 -5.42
N ALA A 157 -2.47 0.99 -4.60
CA ALA A 157 -3.49 1.90 -5.11
C ALA A 157 -2.82 3.19 -5.63
N THR A 158 -3.21 3.64 -6.82
CA THR A 158 -2.67 4.89 -7.40
C THR A 158 -3.42 6.12 -6.91
N ASP A 159 -4.58 5.92 -6.32
CA ASP A 159 -5.43 6.93 -5.71
C ASP A 159 -5.43 6.76 -4.18
N GLY A 160 -5.48 7.88 -3.45
CA GLY A 160 -5.52 7.91 -1.99
C GLY A 160 -4.29 8.54 -1.30
N TYR A 161 -4.57 9.42 -0.32
CA TYR A 161 -3.58 10.11 0.50
C TYR A 161 -3.47 9.48 1.89
N PHE A 162 -2.92 8.26 1.94
CA PHE A 162 -2.82 7.48 3.18
C PHE A 162 -1.83 8.09 4.18
N GLU A 163 -0.75 8.70 3.70
CA GLU A 163 0.30 9.29 4.53
C GLU A 163 -0.19 10.54 5.29
N ALA A 164 -0.93 11.44 4.62
CA ALA A 164 -1.48 12.65 5.24
C ALA A 164 -2.42 12.28 6.40
N SER A 165 -3.25 11.25 6.20
CA SER A 165 -4.15 10.73 7.24
C SER A 165 -3.38 10.20 8.45
N ARG A 166 -2.24 9.53 8.26
CA ARG A 166 -1.41 9.00 9.37
C ARG A 166 -0.86 10.11 10.26
N HIS A 167 -0.32 11.18 9.67
CA HIS A 167 0.23 12.30 10.42
C HIS A 167 -0.84 13.03 11.22
N ILE A 168 -1.98 13.33 10.57
CA ILE A 168 -3.14 13.96 11.21
C ILE A 168 -3.64 13.10 12.38
N LEU A 169 -3.85 11.80 12.16
CA LEU A 169 -4.31 10.88 13.21
C LEU A 169 -3.31 10.75 14.36
N THR A 170 -2.01 10.80 14.09
CA THR A 170 -0.98 10.74 15.13
C THR A 170 -1.02 11.99 16.02
N ILE A 171 -1.24 13.17 15.43
CA ILE A 171 -1.39 14.42 16.17
C ILE A 171 -2.70 14.41 16.97
N ILE A 172 -3.83 14.05 16.34
CA ILE A 172 -5.14 13.97 17.00
C ILE A 172 -5.09 13.04 18.21
N LYS A 173 -4.42 11.89 18.12
CA LYS A 173 -4.24 10.96 19.26
C LYS A 173 -3.48 11.56 20.44
N LYS A 174 -2.64 12.57 20.23
CA LYS A 174 -1.83 13.23 21.27
C LYS A 174 -2.55 14.42 21.91
N ILE A 175 -3.63 14.91 21.29
CA ILE A 175 -4.39 16.05 21.82
C ILE A 175 -5.29 15.55 22.95
N GLU A 176 -5.25 16.24 24.09
CA GLU A 176 -6.19 16.01 25.19
C GLU A 176 -7.62 16.28 24.70
N ALA A 177 -8.57 15.42 25.08
CA ALA A 177 -9.95 15.50 24.60
C ALA A 177 -10.62 16.87 24.86
N GLU A 178 -10.21 17.59 25.90
CA GLU A 178 -10.72 18.93 26.25
C GLU A 178 -10.16 20.04 25.35
N LYS A 179 -8.98 19.83 24.76
CA LYS A 179 -8.32 20.78 23.85
C LYS A 179 -8.55 20.44 22.38
N LEU A 180 -9.40 19.45 22.08
CA LEU A 180 -9.69 19.04 20.72
C LEU A 180 -10.45 20.16 19.98
N PRO A 181 -9.89 20.73 18.91
CA PRO A 181 -10.61 21.71 18.11
C PRO A 181 -11.86 21.05 17.50
N PHE A 182 -12.97 21.78 17.46
CA PHE A 182 -14.26 21.30 16.94
C PHE A 182 -14.82 20.06 17.67
N LYS A 183 -14.50 19.88 18.96
CA LYS A 183 -15.01 18.77 19.80
C LYS A 183 -16.54 18.63 19.71
N SER A 184 -17.28 19.74 19.82
CA SER A 184 -18.75 19.76 19.73
C SER A 184 -19.25 19.12 18.43
N TYR A 185 -18.58 19.37 17.32
CA TYR A 185 -18.95 18.85 16.01
C TYR A 185 -18.45 17.42 15.76
N LEU A 186 -17.21 17.12 16.18
CA LEU A 186 -16.53 15.86 15.86
C LEU A 186 -16.84 14.73 16.84
N VAL A 187 -17.09 15.06 18.11
CA VAL A 187 -17.32 14.11 19.20
C VAL A 187 -18.77 14.16 19.64
N ASP A 188 -19.29 15.36 19.93
CA ASP A 188 -20.65 15.53 20.44
C ASP A 188 -21.70 15.51 19.32
N MET A 189 -21.25 15.39 18.06
CA MET A 189 -22.07 15.29 16.83
C MET A 189 -23.11 16.41 16.69
N ASP A 190 -22.79 17.59 17.20
CA ASP A 190 -23.63 18.76 17.02
C ASP A 190 -23.70 19.13 15.53
N LYS A 191 -24.91 19.32 15.02
CA LYS A 191 -25.16 19.59 13.59
C LYS A 191 -25.30 21.07 13.30
N ASP A 192 -25.50 21.90 14.33
CA ASP A 192 -25.65 23.33 14.17
C ASP A 192 -24.29 24.02 14.25
N VAL A 193 -23.75 24.39 13.09
CA VAL A 193 -22.51 25.15 12.98
C VAL A 193 -22.77 26.60 13.41
N HIS A 194 -22.54 26.88 14.68
CA HIS A 194 -22.55 28.22 15.21
C HIS A 194 -21.18 28.88 14.96
N GLU A 195 -21.21 30.00 14.24
CA GLU A 195 -20.05 30.86 14.02
C GLU A 195 -19.58 31.39 15.39
N LYS A 196 -18.28 31.27 15.70
CA LYS A 196 -17.76 31.90 16.91
C LYS A 196 -17.75 33.40 16.68
N ASP A 197 -18.70 34.09 17.29
CA ASP A 197 -18.69 35.55 17.44
C ASP A 197 -17.29 35.96 17.93
N GLY A 198 -16.62 36.76 17.11
CA GLY A 198 -15.29 37.27 17.43
C GLY A 198 -15.30 37.96 18.78
N GLU A 199 -14.31 37.64 19.62
CA GLU A 199 -14.03 38.38 20.85
C GLU A 199 -13.89 39.87 20.48
N GLN A 200 -14.93 40.64 20.79
CA GLN A 200 -14.84 42.08 20.86
C GLN A 200 -13.86 42.39 21.99
N GLN A 201 -12.61 42.67 21.64
CA GLN A 201 -11.70 43.36 22.53
C GLN A 201 -12.34 44.71 22.87
N THR A 202 -12.91 44.79 24.06
CA THR A 202 -13.35 46.05 24.67
C THR A 202 -12.29 46.49 25.67
N ASN A 203 -11.69 47.63 25.30
CA ASN A 203 -10.87 48.59 26.05
C ASN A 203 -9.42 48.23 26.38
#